data_AF-X0XSD8-F1
#
_entry.id   AF-X0XSD8-F1
#
_cell.length_a   1.000
_cell.length_b   1.000
_cell.length_c   1.000
_cell.angle_alpha   90.00
_cell.angle_beta   90.00
_cell.angle_gamma   90.00
#
_symmetry.space_group_name_H-M   'P 1'
#
loop_
_entity.id
_entity.type
_entity.pdbx_description
1 polymer ?
#
loop_
_entity_poly.entity_id
_entity_poly.type
_entity_poly.pdbx_seq_one_letter_code
_entity_poly.pdbx_strand_id
1 'polypeptide(L)'
;MPTLYALETSPEQSSELLDRFLADVGDDRLDLAFWAIERKLDIYEALGRLEEAATLLTRHRERFHASDLHDRFSYLEAWLLYKTGHYDEAETHLRTVRNRVEPVDEVHAMTGWLLGCVVMSDDGPQRPLEALSFFEDVITHHPDEPYAVASRLGLAEALAMLERHEEALDAYRIAIEELTAPADQRLVNLSDLPIGGQCPP
;
A
#
# COMPACT_ATOMS: atom_id res chain seq x y z
N MET A 1 30.34 -15.57 28.19
CA MET A 1 29.16 -15.83 27.34
C MET A 1 27.98 -15.10 27.94
N PRO A 2 27.78 -13.80 27.63
CA PRO A 2 26.55 -13.10 27.96
C PRO A 2 25.53 -13.33 26.84
N THR A 3 24.37 -13.83 27.24
CA THR A 3 23.14 -13.96 26.46
C THR A 3 22.73 -12.59 25.89
N LEU A 4 22.84 -12.42 24.57
CA LEU A 4 22.19 -11.35 23.83
C LEU A 4 20.68 -11.62 23.84
N TYR A 5 20.01 -11.17 24.90
CA TYR A 5 18.59 -10.86 24.83
C TYR A 5 18.46 -9.69 23.87
N ALA A 6 18.12 -9.96 22.62
CA ALA A 6 17.50 -8.95 21.78
C ALA A 6 16.22 -8.54 22.52
N LEU A 7 16.20 -7.29 23.02
CA LEU A 7 14.97 -6.67 23.45
C LEU A 7 14.13 -6.51 22.19
N GLU A 8 13.29 -7.50 21.87
CA GLU A 8 12.18 -7.28 20.96
C GLU A 8 11.29 -6.22 21.62
N THR A 9 11.47 -4.97 21.22
CA THR A 9 10.57 -3.88 21.60
C THR A 9 9.16 -4.27 21.18
N SER A 10 8.23 -4.27 22.12
CA SER A 10 6.84 -4.63 21.79
C SER A 10 6.25 -3.62 20.79
N PRO A 11 5.21 -4.00 20.02
CA PRO A 11 4.52 -3.07 19.12
C PRO A 11 4.06 -1.80 19.83
N GLU A 12 3.63 -1.91 21.09
CA GLU A 12 3.21 -0.78 21.93
C GLU A 12 4.38 0.13 22.29
N GLN A 13 5.51 -0.43 22.72
CA GLN A 13 6.72 0.34 23.01
C GLN A 13 7.25 1.06 21.76
N SER A 14 7.16 0.40 20.61
CA SER A 14 7.52 0.98 19.31
C SER A 14 6.58 2.13 18.93
N SER A 15 5.28 1.98 19.16
CA SER A 15 4.28 3.03 18.93
C SER A 15 4.53 4.26 19.81
N GLU A 16 4.84 4.07 21.10
CA GLU A 16 5.17 5.15 22.03
C GLU A 16 6.47 5.89 21.65
N LEU A 17 7.47 5.16 21.14
CA LEU A 17 8.69 5.77 20.61
C LEU A 17 8.40 6.64 19.39
N LEU A 18 7.56 6.15 18.47
CA LEU A 18 7.15 6.89 17.28
C LEU A 18 6.30 8.11 17.62
N ASP A 19 5.46 8.05 18.66
CA ASP A 19 4.70 9.22 19.14
C ASP A 19 5.61 10.33 19.65
N ARG A 20 6.62 9.98 20.45
CA ARG A 20 7.61 10.96 20.91
C ARG A 20 8.40 11.54 19.76
N PHE A 21 8.80 10.70 18.81
CA PHE A 21 9.49 11.14 17.61
C PHE A 21 8.64 12.11 16.77
N LEU A 22 7.36 11.79 16.54
CA LEU A 22 6.43 12.66 15.79
C LEU A 22 6.17 14.00 16.50
N ALA A 23 6.23 14.04 17.83
CA ALA A 23 6.11 15.27 18.61
C ALA A 23 7.35 16.18 18.47
N ASP A 24 8.53 15.59 18.28
CA ASP A 24 9.81 16.31 18.21
C ASP A 24 10.21 16.67 16.76
N VAL A 25 9.74 15.95 15.76
CA VAL A 25 10.05 16.21 14.35
C VAL A 25 9.40 17.50 13.87
N GLY A 26 10.22 18.45 13.43
CA GLY A 26 9.81 19.72 12.84
C GLY A 26 9.25 19.60 11.42
N ASP A 27 8.58 20.65 10.95
CA ASP A 27 7.99 20.72 9.60
C ASP A 27 9.03 20.79 8.47
N ASP A 28 10.31 20.96 8.80
CA ASP A 28 11.43 20.86 7.85
C ASP A 28 11.77 19.42 7.47
N ARG A 29 11.25 18.42 8.21
CA ARG A 29 11.51 16.98 8.03
C ARG A 29 10.24 16.17 7.88
N LEU A 30 9.35 16.61 6.99
CA LEU A 30 8.12 15.89 6.66
C LEU A 30 8.38 14.47 6.13
N ASP A 31 9.51 14.23 5.49
CA ASP A 31 9.99 12.89 5.09
C ASP A 31 10.06 11.93 6.29
N LEU A 32 10.64 12.37 7.40
CA LEU A 32 10.77 11.58 8.62
C LEU A 32 9.44 11.44 9.35
N ALA A 33 8.64 12.50 9.39
CA ALA A 33 7.29 12.45 9.97
C ALA A 33 6.43 11.44 9.21
N PHE A 34 6.50 11.47 7.87
CA PHE A 34 5.78 10.56 7.01
C PHE A 34 6.19 9.10 7.25
N TRP A 35 7.51 8.83 7.26
CA TRP A 35 8.03 7.49 7.59
C TRP A 35 7.52 6.99 8.95
N ALA A 36 7.52 7.84 9.98
CA ALA A 36 7.05 7.45 11.31
C ALA A 36 5.53 7.19 11.33
N ILE A 37 4.75 7.94 10.55
CA ILE A 37 3.32 7.69 10.36
C ILE A 37 3.10 6.34 9.69
N GLU A 38 3.81 6.02 8.60
CA GLU A 38 3.73 4.69 7.96
C GLU A 38 4.01 3.57 8.96
N ARG A 39 5.09 3.68 9.75
CA ARG A 39 5.42 2.68 10.77
C ARG A 39 4.35 2.54 11.85
N LYS A 40 3.71 3.64 12.24
CA LYS A 40 2.58 3.58 13.18
C LYS A 40 1.35 2.94 12.56
N LEU A 41 1.07 3.17 11.27
CA LEU A 41 -0.03 2.50 10.58
C LEU A 41 0.19 0.99 10.55
N ASP A 42 1.40 0.52 10.23
CA ASP A 42 1.75 -0.91 10.25
C ASP A 42 1.47 -1.53 11.63
N ILE A 43 1.85 -0.83 12.70
CA ILE A 43 1.59 -1.27 14.09
C ILE A 43 0.10 -1.29 14.38
N TYR A 44 -0.64 -0.24 14.01
CA TYR A 44 -2.08 -0.19 14.27
C TYR A 44 -2.85 -1.24 13.47
N GLU A 45 -2.45 -1.55 12.24
CA GLU A 45 -3.02 -2.64 11.47
C GLU A 45 -2.77 -3.99 12.16
N ALA A 46 -1.52 -4.27 12.53
CA ALA A 46 -1.15 -5.52 13.19
C ALA A 46 -1.90 -5.73 14.52
N LEU A 47 -2.29 -4.65 15.19
CA LEU A 47 -3.06 -4.66 16.44
C LEU A 47 -4.58 -4.53 16.22
N GLY A 48 -5.07 -4.36 14.99
CA GLY A 48 -6.49 -4.16 14.67
C GLY A 48 -7.07 -2.83 15.16
N ARG A 49 -6.24 -1.81 15.38
CA ARG A 49 -6.60 -0.50 15.96
C ARG A 49 -6.83 0.55 14.88
N LEU A 50 -7.75 0.28 13.96
CA LEU A 50 -7.99 1.15 12.79
C LEU A 50 -8.53 2.54 13.18
N GLU A 51 -9.25 2.68 14.30
CA GLU A 51 -9.69 3.98 14.81
C GLU A 51 -8.54 4.86 15.30
N GLU A 52 -7.49 4.24 15.87
CA GLU A 52 -6.27 4.97 16.27
C GLU A 52 -5.51 5.43 15.02
N ALA A 53 -5.44 4.58 13.98
CA ALA A 53 -4.88 4.95 12.68
C ALA A 53 -5.65 6.13 12.04
N ALA A 54 -6.98 6.13 12.09
CA ALA A 54 -7.82 7.24 11.61
C ALA A 54 -7.52 8.54 12.35
N THR A 55 -7.39 8.46 13.67
CA THR A 55 -7.05 9.60 14.51
C THR A 55 -5.66 10.15 14.18
N LEU A 56 -4.69 9.27 13.95
CA LEU A 56 -3.33 9.65 13.55
C LEU A 56 -3.34 10.41 12.22
N LEU A 57 -3.95 9.85 11.17
CA LEU A 57 -4.00 10.51 9.86
C LEU A 57 -4.74 11.84 9.90
N THR A 58 -5.89 11.89 10.59
CA THR A 58 -6.67 13.13 10.75
C THR A 58 -5.86 14.24 11.41
N ARG A 59 -5.06 13.91 12.44
CA ARG A 59 -4.20 14.88 13.13
C ARG A 59 -3.11 15.46 12.23
N HIS A 60 -2.60 14.67 11.30
CA HIS A 60 -1.47 15.07 10.45
C HIS A 60 -1.89 15.58 9.06
N ARG A 61 -3.16 15.45 8.65
CA ARG A 61 -3.66 15.87 7.33
C ARG A 61 -3.23 17.28 6.93
N GLU A 62 -3.50 18.27 7.79
CA GLU A 62 -3.19 19.68 7.46
C GLU A 62 -1.69 19.90 7.26
N ARG A 63 -0.87 19.18 8.02
CA ARG A 63 0.60 19.26 7.95
C ARG A 63 1.14 18.81 6.58
N PHE A 64 0.50 17.83 5.95
CA PHE A 64 0.92 17.29 4.64
C PHE A 64 0.16 17.91 3.46
N HIS A 65 -0.97 18.58 3.69
CA HIS A 65 -1.84 19.10 2.62
C HIS A 65 -1.13 20.04 1.64
N ALA A 66 -0.23 20.90 2.13
CA ALA A 66 0.53 21.86 1.29
C ALA A 66 1.93 21.37 0.91
N SER A 67 2.27 20.10 1.20
CA SER A 67 3.61 19.54 0.96
C SER A 67 3.69 18.78 -0.37
N ASP A 68 4.92 18.52 -0.82
CA ASP A 68 5.23 17.59 -1.92
C ASP A 68 4.84 16.14 -1.59
N LEU A 69 4.67 15.81 -0.31
CA LEU A 69 4.17 14.52 0.16
C LEU A 69 2.64 14.44 0.22
N HIS A 70 1.91 15.47 -0.25
CA HIS A 70 0.45 15.51 -0.21
C HIS A 70 -0.19 14.26 -0.81
N ASP A 71 0.18 13.90 -2.04
CA ASP A 71 -0.45 12.79 -2.76
C ASP A 71 -0.08 11.43 -2.13
N ARG A 72 1.15 11.29 -1.62
CA ARG A 72 1.59 10.10 -0.87
C ARG A 72 0.86 9.97 0.47
N PHE A 73 0.55 11.08 1.13
CA PHE A 73 -0.28 11.10 2.34
C PHE A 73 -1.74 10.77 2.02
N SER A 74 -2.30 11.31 0.94
CA SER A 74 -3.64 10.96 0.49
C SER A 74 -3.78 9.47 0.13
N TYR A 75 -2.72 8.83 -0.35
CA TYR A 75 -2.69 7.37 -0.48
C TYR A 75 -2.87 6.65 0.86
N LEU A 76 -2.21 7.09 1.95
CA LEU A 76 -2.40 6.48 3.28
C LEU A 76 -3.84 6.63 3.80
N GLU A 77 -4.49 7.75 3.51
CA GLU A 77 -5.89 7.98 3.85
C GLU A 77 -6.82 7.04 3.08
N ALA A 78 -6.60 6.90 1.77
CA ALA A 78 -7.35 5.95 0.95
C ALA A 78 -7.12 4.50 1.37
N TRP A 79 -5.89 4.15 1.76
CA TRP A 79 -5.56 2.84 2.29
C TRP A 79 -6.34 2.54 3.58
N LEU A 80 -6.47 3.52 4.48
CA LEU A 80 -7.27 3.34 5.69
C LEU A 80 -8.76 3.23 5.39
N LEU A 81 -9.28 4.01 4.43
CA LEU A 81 -10.66 3.88 3.97
C LEU A 81 -10.93 2.46 3.43
N TYR A 82 -10.02 1.93 2.62
CA TYR A 82 -10.06 0.56 2.14
C TYR A 82 -10.07 -0.45 3.30
N LYS A 83 -9.14 -0.34 4.26
CA LYS A 83 -9.07 -1.25 5.42
C LYS A 83 -10.28 -1.19 6.34
N THR A 84 -11.02 -0.09 6.30
CA THR A 84 -12.26 0.09 7.10
C THR A 84 -13.53 -0.18 6.30
N GLY A 85 -13.43 -0.66 5.04
CA GLY A 85 -14.56 -1.03 4.20
C GLY A 85 -15.27 0.13 3.50
N HIS A 86 -14.72 1.34 3.56
CA HIS A 86 -15.26 2.53 2.90
C HIS A 86 -14.79 2.60 1.44
N TYR A 87 -15.13 1.58 0.64
CA TYR A 87 -14.60 1.39 -0.71
C TYR A 87 -14.95 2.52 -1.68
N ASP A 88 -16.19 3.05 -1.65
CA ASP A 88 -16.61 4.15 -2.51
C ASP A 88 -15.80 5.45 -2.25
N GLU A 89 -15.54 5.73 -0.98
CA GLU A 89 -14.72 6.87 -0.56
C GLU A 89 -13.26 6.64 -0.97
N ALA A 90 -12.71 5.45 -0.72
CA ALA A 90 -11.35 5.07 -1.12
C ALA A 90 -11.17 5.22 -2.64
N GLU A 91 -12.10 4.71 -3.45
CA GLU A 91 -12.09 4.81 -4.90
C GLU A 91 -12.09 6.27 -5.36
N THR A 92 -12.99 7.08 -4.82
CA THR A 92 -13.08 8.51 -5.15
C THR A 92 -11.78 9.24 -4.82
N HIS A 93 -11.21 8.96 -3.65
CA HIS A 93 -9.94 9.52 -3.21
C HIS A 93 -8.78 9.12 -4.14
N LEU A 94 -8.65 7.84 -4.47
CA LEU A 94 -7.57 7.33 -5.32
C LEU A 94 -7.63 7.87 -6.75
N ARG A 95 -8.82 7.91 -7.35
CA ARG A 95 -9.01 8.53 -8.68
C ARG A 95 -8.64 10.01 -8.67
N THR A 96 -8.96 10.70 -7.59
CA THR A 96 -8.61 12.12 -7.43
C THR A 96 -7.11 12.34 -7.36
N VAL A 97 -6.37 11.47 -6.65
CA VAL A 97 -4.88 11.49 -6.63
C VAL A 97 -4.33 11.17 -8.02
N ARG A 98 -4.81 10.10 -8.67
CA ARG A 98 -4.35 9.66 -10.00
C ARG A 98 -4.55 10.71 -11.09
N ASN A 99 -5.57 11.58 -10.97
CA ASN A 99 -5.78 12.69 -11.91
C ASN A 99 -4.74 13.84 -11.75
N ARG A 100 -3.92 13.84 -10.70
CA ARG A 100 -2.92 14.87 -10.42
C ARG A 100 -1.48 14.42 -10.65
N VAL A 101 -1.22 13.12 -10.59
CA VAL A 101 0.12 12.53 -10.72
C VAL A 101 0.33 11.99 -12.14
N GLU A 102 1.58 12.01 -12.61
CA GLU A 102 1.93 11.48 -13.92
C GLU A 102 2.09 9.96 -13.86
N PRO A 103 1.88 9.22 -14.97
CA PRO A 103 1.98 7.76 -14.97
C PRO A 103 3.32 7.17 -14.54
N VAL A 104 4.38 7.97 -14.56
CA VAL A 104 5.76 7.59 -14.17
C VAL A 104 6.06 7.86 -12.69
N ASP A 105 5.17 8.56 -11.98
CA ASP A 105 5.38 8.89 -10.57
C ASP A 105 5.07 7.67 -9.70
N GLU A 106 5.90 7.38 -8.68
CA GLU A 106 5.69 6.25 -7.76
C GLU A 106 4.27 6.25 -7.18
N VAL A 107 3.72 7.43 -6.85
CA VAL A 107 2.36 7.58 -6.32
C VAL A 107 1.29 7.07 -7.31
N HIS A 108 1.54 7.15 -8.61
CA HIS A 108 0.65 6.58 -9.62
C HIS A 108 0.62 5.04 -9.53
N ALA A 109 1.78 4.40 -9.38
CA ALA A 109 1.87 2.97 -9.09
C ALA A 109 1.15 2.60 -7.78
N MET A 110 1.44 3.34 -6.70
CA MET A 110 0.84 3.11 -5.37
C MET A 110 -0.70 3.12 -5.44
N THR A 111 -1.24 4.19 -6.02
CA THR A 111 -2.68 4.41 -6.09
C THR A 111 -3.35 3.51 -7.12
N GLY A 112 -2.66 3.10 -8.19
CA GLY A 112 -3.18 2.16 -9.18
C GLY A 112 -3.41 0.78 -8.61
N TRP A 113 -2.41 0.25 -7.89
CA TRP A 113 -2.53 -1.03 -7.23
C TRP A 113 -3.69 -1.03 -6.22
N LEU A 114 -3.72 -0.02 -5.33
CA LEU A 114 -4.76 0.05 -4.31
C LEU A 114 -6.15 0.27 -4.93
N LEU A 115 -6.26 1.06 -6.00
CA LEU A 115 -7.53 1.27 -6.70
C LEU A 115 -8.03 -0.03 -7.33
N GLY A 116 -7.14 -0.85 -7.92
CA GLY A 116 -7.50 -2.20 -8.37
C GLY A 116 -8.09 -3.04 -7.23
N CYS A 117 -7.47 -3.02 -6.04
CA CYS A 117 -7.98 -3.75 -4.87
C CYS A 117 -9.31 -3.21 -4.34
N VAL A 118 -9.47 -1.88 -4.29
CA VAL A 118 -10.73 -1.25 -3.89
C VAL A 118 -11.86 -1.64 -4.84
N VAL A 119 -11.59 -1.58 -6.15
CA VAL A 119 -12.57 -1.93 -7.19
C VAL A 119 -12.96 -3.40 -7.08
N MET A 120 -12.00 -4.31 -6.88
CA MET A 120 -12.28 -5.74 -6.67
C MET A 120 -13.13 -6.04 -5.43
N SER A 121 -13.14 -5.13 -4.44
CA SER A 121 -13.90 -5.31 -3.20
C SER A 121 -15.40 -5.02 -3.34
N ASP A 122 -15.84 -4.63 -4.54
CA ASP A 122 -17.24 -4.42 -4.89
C ASP A 122 -17.77 -5.58 -5.75
N ASP A 123 -19.01 -6.01 -5.50
CA ASP A 123 -19.67 -7.18 -6.11
C ASP A 123 -20.18 -6.93 -7.55
N GLY A 124 -19.80 -5.81 -8.16
CA GLY A 124 -20.23 -5.46 -9.51
C GLY A 124 -19.62 -6.40 -10.57
N PRO A 125 -20.40 -6.91 -11.55
CA PRO A 125 -19.91 -7.89 -12.53
C PRO A 125 -18.82 -7.35 -13.48
N GLN A 126 -18.66 -6.03 -13.55
CA GLN A 126 -17.63 -5.36 -14.37
C GLN A 126 -16.39 -4.97 -13.55
N ARG A 127 -16.43 -5.11 -12.23
CA ARG A 127 -15.36 -4.64 -11.34
C ARG A 127 -14.06 -5.39 -11.51
N PRO A 128 -14.03 -6.73 -11.67
CA PRO A 128 -12.78 -7.43 -11.98
C PRO A 128 -12.16 -6.98 -13.31
N LEU A 129 -12.99 -6.67 -14.33
CA LEU A 129 -12.49 -6.17 -15.62
C LEU A 129 -11.89 -4.76 -15.50
N GLU A 130 -12.51 -3.90 -14.69
CA GLU A 130 -11.98 -2.58 -14.39
C GLU A 130 -10.66 -2.65 -13.59
N ALA A 131 -10.60 -3.53 -12.58
CA ALA A 131 -9.40 -3.74 -11.78
C ALA A 131 -8.19 -4.18 -12.62
N LEU A 132 -8.40 -5.04 -13.62
CA LEU A 132 -7.35 -5.42 -14.57
C LEU A 132 -6.68 -4.20 -15.20
N SER A 133 -7.47 -3.21 -15.63
CA SER A 133 -6.92 -2.02 -16.28
C SER A 133 -5.99 -1.23 -15.37
N PHE A 134 -6.27 -1.17 -14.06
CA PHE A 134 -5.40 -0.50 -13.10
C PHE A 134 -4.12 -1.29 -12.84
N PHE A 135 -4.21 -2.61 -12.70
CA PHE A 135 -3.02 -3.43 -12.49
C PHE A 135 -2.11 -3.45 -13.71
N GLU A 136 -2.67 -3.61 -14.92
CA GLU A 136 -1.93 -3.56 -16.19
C GLU A 136 -1.21 -2.22 -16.37
N ASP A 137 -1.89 -1.13 -16.01
CA ASP A 137 -1.33 0.22 -16.07
C ASP A 137 -0.12 0.39 -15.12
N VAL A 138 -0.19 -0.11 -13.89
CA VAL A 138 0.96 -0.13 -12.96
C VAL A 138 2.11 -0.97 -13.52
N ILE A 139 1.83 -2.18 -14.00
CA ILE A 139 2.85 -3.09 -14.55
C ILE A 139 3.53 -2.49 -15.78
N THR A 140 2.78 -1.73 -16.59
CA THR A 140 3.28 -1.10 -17.81
C THR A 140 4.24 0.05 -17.50
N HIS A 141 3.89 0.90 -16.54
CA HIS A 141 4.65 2.12 -16.26
C HIS A 141 5.74 1.93 -15.19
N HIS A 142 5.60 0.95 -14.30
CA HIS A 142 6.52 0.68 -13.19
C HIS A 142 6.97 -0.79 -13.10
N PRO A 143 7.44 -1.42 -14.19
CA PRO A 143 7.62 -2.88 -14.28
C PRO A 143 8.57 -3.49 -13.24
N ASP A 144 9.52 -2.70 -12.73
CA ASP A 144 10.61 -3.12 -11.83
C ASP A 144 10.39 -2.66 -10.37
N GLU A 145 9.23 -2.07 -10.04
CA GLU A 145 8.91 -1.58 -8.70
C GLU A 145 8.09 -2.58 -7.87
N PRO A 146 8.10 -2.49 -6.51
CA PRO A 146 7.31 -3.36 -5.65
C PRO A 146 5.82 -3.43 -5.99
N TYR A 147 5.25 -2.31 -6.44
CA TYR A 147 3.86 -2.24 -6.84
C TYR A 147 3.54 -2.97 -8.14
N ALA A 148 4.50 -3.19 -9.04
CA ALA A 148 4.25 -4.05 -10.20
C ALA A 148 4.09 -5.51 -9.81
N VAL A 149 4.89 -6.00 -8.87
CA VAL A 149 4.73 -7.38 -8.33
C VAL A 149 3.38 -7.52 -7.62
N ALA A 150 3.02 -6.54 -6.79
CA ALA A 150 1.72 -6.51 -6.11
C ALA A 150 0.55 -6.43 -7.12
N SER A 151 0.70 -5.65 -8.20
CA SER A 151 -0.27 -5.56 -9.28
C SER A 151 -0.34 -6.82 -10.13
N ARG A 152 0.76 -7.58 -10.30
CA ARG A 152 0.71 -8.89 -10.97
C ARG A 152 -0.11 -9.90 -10.16
N LEU A 153 -0.01 -9.87 -8.83
CA LEU A 153 -0.86 -10.67 -7.95
C LEU A 153 -2.33 -10.26 -8.08
N GLY A 154 -2.65 -8.96 -7.96
CA GLY A 154 -4.02 -8.47 -8.13
C GLY A 154 -4.60 -8.74 -9.52
N LEU A 155 -3.78 -8.66 -10.56
CA LEU A 155 -4.14 -9.03 -11.94
C LEU A 155 -4.49 -10.52 -12.03
N ALA A 156 -3.70 -11.39 -11.40
CA ALA A 156 -3.98 -12.82 -11.37
C ALA A 156 -5.30 -13.15 -10.67
N GLU A 157 -5.60 -12.46 -9.56
CA GLU A 157 -6.85 -12.60 -8.82
C GLU A 157 -8.05 -12.10 -9.64
N ALA A 158 -7.95 -10.92 -10.26
CA ALA A 158 -8.98 -10.39 -11.15
C ALA A 158 -9.24 -11.30 -12.36
N LEU A 159 -8.19 -11.88 -12.96
CA LEU A 159 -8.32 -12.88 -14.04
C LEU A 159 -9.02 -14.14 -13.54
N ALA A 160 -8.71 -14.61 -12.33
CA ALA A 160 -9.36 -15.78 -11.74
C ALA A 160 -10.85 -15.55 -11.49
N MET A 161 -11.24 -14.37 -11.00
CA MET A 161 -12.65 -13.96 -10.84
C MET A 161 -13.40 -13.90 -12.17
N LEU A 162 -12.70 -13.57 -13.26
CA LEU A 162 -13.23 -13.57 -14.63
C LEU A 162 -13.20 -14.95 -15.31
N GLU A 163 -12.87 -16.02 -14.57
CA GLU A 163 -12.72 -17.39 -15.08
C GLU A 163 -11.63 -17.55 -16.16
N ARG A 164 -10.72 -16.58 -16.29
CA ARG A 164 -9.56 -16.61 -17.20
C ARG A 164 -8.39 -17.36 -16.55
N HIS A 165 -8.63 -18.61 -16.19
CA HIS A 165 -7.74 -19.38 -15.31
C HIS A 165 -6.33 -19.60 -15.86
N GLU A 166 -6.15 -19.79 -17.17
CA GLU A 166 -4.82 -19.98 -17.77
C GLU A 166 -3.97 -18.71 -17.61
N GLU A 167 -4.56 -17.55 -17.91
CA GLU A 167 -3.88 -16.25 -17.78
C GLU A 167 -3.61 -15.92 -16.31
N ALA A 168 -4.53 -16.25 -15.40
CA ALA A 168 -4.34 -16.10 -13.97
C ALA A 168 -3.15 -16.93 -13.47
N LEU A 169 -3.03 -18.19 -13.89
CA LEU A 169 -1.91 -19.06 -13.52
C LEU A 169 -0.57 -18.53 -14.04
N ASP A 170 -0.53 -18.00 -15.26
CA ASP A 170 0.67 -17.37 -15.80
C ASP A 170 1.06 -16.12 -15.00
N ALA A 171 0.10 -15.27 -14.64
CA ALA A 171 0.35 -14.09 -13.81
C ALA A 171 0.86 -14.45 -12.41
N TYR A 172 0.25 -15.44 -11.74
CA TYR A 172 0.73 -15.95 -10.45
C TYR A 172 2.16 -16.50 -10.55
N ARG A 173 2.45 -17.26 -11.61
CA ARG A 173 3.78 -17.82 -11.84
C ARG A 173 4.84 -16.73 -11.94
N ILE A 174 4.59 -15.67 -12.72
CA ILE A 174 5.50 -14.54 -12.85
C ILE A 174 5.72 -13.84 -11.50
N ALA A 175 4.65 -13.54 -10.76
CA ALA A 175 4.76 -12.90 -9.46
C ALA A 175 5.57 -13.74 -8.45
N ILE A 176 5.38 -15.06 -8.44
CA ILE A 176 6.15 -15.98 -7.60
C ILE A 176 7.63 -16.03 -8.02
N GLU A 177 7.92 -16.07 -9.33
CA GLU A 177 9.29 -16.05 -9.86
C GLU A 177 10.02 -14.77 -9.40
N GLU A 178 9.37 -13.61 -9.46
CA GLU A 178 9.93 -12.32 -9.02
C GLU A 178 10.20 -12.26 -7.51
N LEU A 179 9.28 -12.80 -6.69
CA LEU A 179 9.42 -12.84 -5.23
C LEU A 179 10.46 -13.86 -4.74
N THR A 180 10.63 -14.96 -5.47
CA THR A 180 11.52 -16.07 -5.09
C THR A 180 12.88 -16.04 -5.77
N ALA A 181 13.12 -15.06 -6.65
CA ALA A 181 14.40 -14.87 -7.31
C ALA A 181 15.58 -14.81 -6.31
N PRO A 182 16.78 -15.30 -6.71
CA PRO A 182 18.01 -15.20 -5.92
C PRO A 182 18.28 -13.77 -5.45
N ALA A 183 18.88 -13.57 -4.28
CA ALA A 183 19.00 -12.25 -3.66
C ALA A 183 19.71 -11.17 -4.50
N ASP A 184 20.58 -11.57 -5.45
CA ASP A 184 21.25 -10.69 -6.40
C ASP A 184 20.41 -10.37 -7.66
N GLN A 185 19.32 -11.12 -7.86
CA GLN A 185 18.36 -10.99 -8.96
C GLN A 185 16.95 -10.66 -8.46
N ARG A 186 16.78 -10.53 -7.14
CA ARG A 186 15.50 -10.26 -6.51
C ARG A 186 15.19 -8.79 -6.68
N LEU A 187 14.17 -8.52 -7.49
CA LEU A 187 13.66 -7.18 -7.70
C LEU A 187 12.87 -6.69 -6.46
N VAL A 188 12.21 -7.60 -5.74
CA VAL A 188 11.30 -7.27 -4.62
C VAL A 188 11.33 -8.36 -3.54
N ASN A 189 11.51 -8.02 -2.25
CA ASN A 189 11.20 -8.96 -1.16
C ASN A 189 9.73 -8.87 -0.76
N LEU A 190 9.18 -9.93 -0.15
CA LEU A 190 7.82 -9.91 0.40
C LEU A 190 7.61 -8.78 1.42
N SER A 191 8.65 -8.43 2.18
CA SER A 191 8.63 -7.29 3.12
C SER A 191 8.55 -5.93 2.44
N ASP A 192 8.90 -5.87 1.16
CA ASP A 192 8.96 -4.64 0.38
C ASP A 192 7.65 -4.40 -0.39
N LEU A 193 6.73 -5.37 -0.36
CA LEU A 193 5.37 -5.18 -0.85
C LEU A 193 4.65 -4.12 0.00
N PRO A 194 3.71 -3.37 -0.61
CA PRO A 194 2.95 -2.36 0.10
C PRO A 194 2.21 -2.89 1.32
N ILE A 195 1.86 -1.97 2.22
CA ILE A 195 1.18 -2.25 3.49
C ILE A 195 -0.02 -3.17 3.26
N GLY A 196 0.07 -4.38 3.83
CA GLY A 196 -0.94 -5.42 3.70
C GLY A 196 -1.05 -6.02 2.29
N GLY A 197 0.09 -6.37 1.67
CA GLY A 197 0.31 -6.83 0.28
C GLY A 197 -0.44 -8.07 -0.23
N GLN A 198 -1.68 -8.25 0.22
CA GLN A 198 -2.67 -9.14 -0.36
C GLN A 198 -3.90 -8.27 -0.68
N CYS A 199 -4.30 -8.25 -1.95
CA CYS A 199 -5.69 -7.94 -2.26
C CYS A 199 -6.57 -8.98 -1.54
N PRO A 200 -7.81 -8.65 -1.18
CA PRO A 200 -8.67 -9.61 -0.53
C PRO A 200 -9.01 -10.74 -1.51
N PRO A 201 -9.24 -11.98 -1.03
CA PRO A 201 -9.69 -13.09 -1.88
C PRO A 201 -11.09 -12.88 -2.46
#